data_AF-A0A520RX98-F1
#
_entry.id   AF-A0A520RX98-F1
#
_cell.length_a   1.000
_cell.length_b   1.000
_cell.length_c   1.000
_cell.angle_alpha   90.00
_cell.angle_beta   90.00
_cell.angle_gamma   90.00
#
_symmetry.space_group_name_H-M   'P 1'
#
loop_
_entity.id
_entity.type
_entity.pdbx_description
1 polymer ?
#
loop_
_entity_poly.entity_id
_entity_poly.type
_entity_poly.pdbx_seq_one_letter_code
_entity_poly.pdbx_strand_id
1 'polypeptide(L)'
;MATRDLLIEIGTEELPPKALSRLSSAFADQIAKQLQDLNLGFEDVERFATPRRLAVLVRDLEEAQQDNEKTRLGPAVKAAFDQAGQPTKAAAGFARSCGVDVADLARSDKDGTEKLAYTVLEKGQATTALIPDLLEPALSQLPIPKRMRWGSSRNEFVRPVHWLVVLFGNEAVAASVLGVDSGPATRGHRFHHNSDIPLGKAGAYEAVL
;
A
#
# COMPACT_ATOMS: atom_id res chain seq x y z
N MET A 1 1.48 0.07 -18.43
CA MET A 1 0.49 0.86 -17.65
C MET A 1 1.06 2.25 -17.45
N ALA A 2 0.24 3.23 -17.09
CA ALA A 2 0.76 4.54 -16.72
C ALA A 2 1.52 4.43 -15.38
N THR A 3 2.66 5.11 -15.28
CA THR A 3 3.55 5.07 -14.12
C THR A 3 3.90 6.48 -13.68
N ARG A 4 4.12 6.67 -12.37
CA ARG A 4 4.57 7.93 -11.76
C ARG A 4 5.50 7.64 -10.58
N ASP A 5 6.36 8.59 -10.25
CA ASP A 5 7.22 8.49 -9.06
C ASP A 5 6.42 8.70 -7.77
N LEU A 6 6.68 7.90 -6.73
CA LEU A 6 6.13 8.10 -5.38
C LEU A 6 7.23 8.54 -4.42
N LEU A 7 7.06 9.70 -3.78
CA LEU A 7 7.89 10.15 -2.67
C LEU A 7 7.12 9.99 -1.36
N ILE A 8 7.75 9.34 -0.38
CA ILE A 8 7.32 9.36 1.02
C ILE A 8 8.50 9.84 1.87
N GLU A 9 8.32 10.95 2.58
CA GLU A 9 9.30 11.49 3.52
C GLU A 9 8.67 11.66 4.91
N ILE A 10 9.41 11.30 5.94
CA ILE A 10 9.04 11.56 7.34
C ILE A 10 10.16 12.35 8.01
N GLY A 11 9.82 13.57 8.41
CA GLY A 11 10.67 14.47 9.18
C GLY A 11 10.53 14.24 10.67
N THR A 12 11.66 14.16 11.38
CA THR A 12 11.75 13.76 12.78
C THR A 12 12.71 14.65 13.58
N GLU A 13 12.68 14.53 14.90
CA GLU A 13 13.85 14.90 15.73
C GLU A 13 15.04 13.97 15.44
N GLU A 14 16.21 14.28 16.03
CA GLU A 14 17.45 13.52 15.80
C GLU A 14 17.31 12.00 16.06
N LEU A 15 17.33 11.24 14.96
CA LEU A 15 17.39 9.79 14.89
C LEU A 15 18.75 9.28 15.38
N PRO A 16 18.81 8.10 16.01
CA PRO A 16 20.07 7.53 16.47
C PRO A 16 21.04 7.28 15.28
N PRO A 17 22.21 7.94 15.23
CA PRO A 17 23.11 7.86 14.08
C PRO A 17 23.54 6.42 13.74
N LYS A 18 23.76 5.60 14.78
CA LYS A 18 24.14 4.18 14.62
C LYS A 18 23.02 3.32 14.02
N ALA A 19 21.76 3.73 14.13
CA ALA A 19 20.62 2.99 13.59
C ALA A 19 20.14 3.56 12.24
N LEU A 20 20.57 4.76 11.85
CA LEU A 20 20.01 5.51 10.71
C LEU A 20 20.02 4.71 9.41
N SER A 21 21.16 4.11 9.04
CA SER A 21 21.28 3.30 7.83
C SER A 21 20.32 2.10 7.84
N ARG A 22 20.22 1.41 8.99
CA ARG A 22 19.31 0.27 9.16
C ARG A 22 17.84 0.67 9.10
N LEU A 23 17.48 1.81 9.70
CA LEU A 23 16.13 2.36 9.66
C LEU A 23 15.74 2.77 8.23
N SER A 24 16.66 3.42 7.51
CA SER A 24 16.47 3.80 6.11
C SER A 24 16.25 2.60 5.19
N SER A 25 17.07 1.55 5.32
CA SER A 25 16.89 0.30 4.57
C SER A 25 15.54 -0.33 4.90
N ALA A 26 15.24 -0.55 6.18
CA ALA A 26 14.00 -1.19 6.60
C ALA A 26 12.75 -0.41 6.16
N PHE A 27 12.81 0.92 6.12
CA PHE A 27 11.72 1.74 5.62
C PHE A 27 11.48 1.53 4.12
N ALA A 28 12.55 1.57 3.32
CA ALA A 28 12.48 1.30 1.88
C ALA A 28 12.00 -0.12 1.59
N ASP A 29 12.58 -1.11 2.26
CA ASP A 29 12.24 -2.54 2.11
C ASP A 29 10.76 -2.79 2.42
N GLN A 30 10.25 -2.16 3.48
CA GLN A 30 8.86 -2.33 3.89
C GLN A 30 7.86 -1.61 2.97
N ILE A 31 8.22 -0.47 2.38
CA ILE A 31 7.40 0.17 1.34
C ILE A 31 7.39 -0.70 0.08
N ALA A 32 8.56 -1.12 -0.40
CA ALA A 32 8.70 -1.98 -1.58
C ALA A 32 7.89 -3.27 -1.43
N LYS A 33 8.03 -3.96 -0.28
CA LYS A 33 7.29 -5.18 0.02
C LYS A 33 5.77 -4.95 -0.02
N GLN A 34 5.27 -3.88 0.59
CA GLN A 34 3.83 -3.64 0.62
C GLN A 34 3.25 -3.31 -0.76
N LEU A 35 4.00 -2.56 -1.59
CA LEU A 35 3.60 -2.30 -2.98
C LEU A 35 3.53 -3.61 -3.78
N GLN A 36 4.49 -4.51 -3.58
CA GLN A 36 4.45 -5.86 -4.18
C GLN A 36 3.28 -6.70 -3.67
N ASP A 37 2.99 -6.68 -2.36
CA ASP A 37 1.83 -7.39 -1.78
C ASP A 37 0.50 -6.85 -2.35
N LEU A 38 0.47 -5.58 -2.74
CA LEU A 38 -0.64 -4.94 -3.45
C LEU A 38 -0.63 -5.22 -4.96
N ASN A 39 0.31 -5.99 -5.49
CA ASN A 39 0.49 -6.24 -6.92
C ASN A 39 0.64 -4.95 -7.75
N LEU A 40 1.34 -3.95 -7.19
CA LEU A 40 1.74 -2.75 -7.92
C LEU A 40 3.19 -2.89 -8.39
N GLY A 41 3.40 -2.77 -9.71
CA GLY A 41 4.71 -2.75 -10.33
C GLY A 41 5.42 -1.40 -10.15
N PHE A 42 6.74 -1.44 -10.01
CA PHE A 42 7.64 -0.27 -10.00
C PHE A 42 9.03 -0.67 -10.50
N GLU A 43 9.83 0.30 -10.94
CA GLU A 43 11.17 0.05 -11.52
C GLU A 43 12.26 0.00 -10.44
N ASP A 44 12.30 1.00 -9.55
CA ASP A 44 13.37 1.13 -8.56
C ASP A 44 12.87 1.78 -7.26
N VAL A 45 13.62 1.61 -6.18
CA VAL A 45 13.36 2.20 -4.86
C VAL A 45 14.64 2.84 -4.32
N GLU A 46 14.68 4.16 -4.38
CA GLU A 46 15.78 4.95 -3.83
C GLU A 46 15.47 5.33 -2.36
N ARG A 47 16.49 5.29 -1.50
CA ARG A 47 16.36 5.63 -0.08
C ARG A 47 17.23 6.82 0.28
N PHE A 48 16.67 7.73 1.06
CA PHE A 48 17.36 8.92 1.57
C PHE A 48 17.24 8.96 3.08
N ALA A 49 18.33 9.37 3.75
CA ALA A 49 18.33 9.49 5.19
C ALA A 49 19.28 10.59 5.67
N THR A 50 18.79 11.38 6.61
CA THR A 50 19.61 12.29 7.42
C THR A 50 19.28 12.06 8.89
N PRO A 51 20.04 12.61 9.85
CA PRO A 51 19.68 12.50 11.26
C PRO A 51 18.25 12.95 11.59
N ARG A 52 17.57 13.74 10.73
CA ARG A 52 16.21 14.23 10.98
C ARG A 52 15.18 13.77 9.95
N ARG A 53 15.50 12.86 9.03
CA ARG A 53 14.51 12.35 8.08
C ARG A 53 14.82 10.96 7.56
N LEU A 54 13.77 10.23 7.24
CA LEU A 54 13.79 9.06 6.37
C LEU A 54 12.91 9.37 5.16
N ALA A 55 13.38 9.08 3.97
CA ALA A 55 12.57 9.18 2.76
C ALA A 55 12.84 8.04 1.80
N VAL A 56 11.82 7.74 0.99
CA VAL A 56 11.86 6.75 -0.08
C VAL A 56 11.28 7.39 -1.33
N LEU A 57 11.95 7.21 -2.46
CA LEU A 57 11.47 7.57 -3.79
C LEU A 57 11.35 6.29 -4.61
N VAL A 58 10.12 5.91 -4.91
CA VAL A 58 9.82 4.77 -5.79
C VAL A 58 9.67 5.29 -7.20
N ARG A 59 10.45 4.73 -8.13
CA ARG A 59 10.44 5.11 -9.55
C ARG A 59 9.44 4.29 -10.33
N ASP A 60 8.74 4.97 -11.23
CA ASP A 60 7.83 4.34 -12.18
C ASP A 60 6.80 3.39 -11.54
N LEU A 61 6.21 3.82 -10.42
CA LEU A 61 5.14 3.08 -9.76
C LEU A 61 3.84 3.16 -10.58
N GLU A 62 3.22 2.01 -10.82
CA GLU A 62 1.94 1.91 -11.51
C GLU A 62 0.86 2.78 -10.84
N GLU A 63 0.03 3.44 -11.65
CA GLU A 63 -1.01 4.35 -11.16
C GLU A 63 -2.23 3.64 -10.54
N ALA A 64 -2.40 2.35 -10.82
CA ALA A 64 -3.47 1.54 -10.27
C ALA A 64 -3.08 0.07 -10.29
N GLN A 65 -3.70 -0.71 -9.40
CA GLN A 65 -3.67 -2.16 -9.47
C GLN A 65 -4.36 -2.63 -10.76
N GLN A 66 -3.91 -3.77 -11.27
CA GLN A 66 -4.60 -4.45 -12.35
C GLN A 66 -5.93 -5.03 -11.85
N ASP A 67 -6.94 -5.05 -12.71
CA ASP A 67 -8.17 -5.80 -12.43
C ASP A 67 -7.81 -7.27 -12.24
N ASN A 68 -8.41 -7.89 -11.22
CA ASN A 68 -8.16 -9.28 -10.88
C ASN A 68 -9.42 -10.11 -11.05
N GLU A 69 -9.31 -11.22 -11.76
CA GLU A 69 -10.40 -12.19 -11.87
C GLU A 69 -10.28 -13.23 -10.76
N LYS A 70 -11.23 -13.22 -9.84
CA LYS A 70 -11.30 -14.20 -8.77
C LYS A 70 -12.36 -15.23 -9.05
N THR A 71 -11.92 -16.44 -9.37
CA THR A 71 -12.82 -17.57 -9.58
C THR A 71 -13.15 -18.25 -8.25
N ARG A 72 -14.42 -18.22 -7.88
CA ARG A 72 -14.99 -18.97 -6.76
C ARG A 72 -15.52 -20.30 -7.28
N LEU A 73 -15.10 -21.39 -6.66
CA LEU A 73 -15.57 -22.73 -7.00
C LEU A 73 -16.65 -23.17 -6.02
N GLY A 74 -17.75 -23.63 -6.59
CA GLY A 74 -18.91 -24.16 -5.89
C GLY A 74 -18.91 -25.69 -5.82
N PRO A 75 -20.08 -26.31 -5.56
CA PRO A 75 -20.21 -27.75 -5.51
C PRO A 75 -19.93 -28.41 -6.87
N ALA A 76 -19.59 -29.70 -6.85
CA ALA A 76 -19.48 -30.51 -8.06
C ALA A 76 -20.80 -30.48 -8.83
N VAL A 77 -20.76 -30.40 -10.16
CA VAL A 77 -21.95 -30.34 -11.01
C VAL A 77 -22.88 -31.52 -10.74
N LYS A 78 -22.32 -32.71 -10.49
CA LYS A 78 -23.05 -33.93 -10.09
C LYS A 78 -23.83 -33.79 -8.77
N ALA A 79 -23.43 -32.90 -7.87
CA ALA A 79 -24.11 -32.60 -6.60
C ALA A 79 -24.90 -31.29 -6.65
N ALA A 80 -24.72 -30.51 -7.71
CA ALA A 80 -25.37 -29.22 -7.91
C ALA A 80 -26.77 -29.36 -8.52
N PHE A 81 -27.05 -30.44 -9.23
CA PHE A 81 -28.34 -30.74 -9.83
C PHE A 81 -28.84 -32.11 -9.39
N ASP A 82 -30.15 -32.24 -9.15
CA ASP A 82 -30.79 -33.50 -8.81
C ASP A 82 -31.09 -34.36 -10.06
N GLN A 83 -31.72 -35.52 -9.86
CA GLN A 83 -32.07 -36.44 -10.95
C GLN A 83 -33.08 -35.86 -11.95
N ALA A 84 -33.83 -34.82 -11.57
CA ALA A 84 -34.76 -34.09 -12.44
C ALA A 84 -34.10 -32.89 -13.14
N GLY A 85 -32.80 -32.67 -12.92
CA GLY A 85 -32.05 -31.54 -13.45
C GLY A 85 -32.28 -30.23 -12.70
N GLN A 86 -32.92 -30.27 -11.53
CA GLN A 86 -33.21 -29.06 -10.75
C GLN A 86 -32.05 -28.70 -9.83
N PRO A 87 -31.78 -27.40 -9.61
CA PRO A 87 -30.73 -26.95 -8.69
C PRO A 87 -30.94 -27.46 -7.27
N THR A 88 -29.91 -28.04 -6.67
CA THR A 88 -29.93 -28.42 -5.27
C THR A 88 -29.79 -27.20 -4.36
N LYS A 89 -30.11 -27.35 -3.07
CA LYS A 89 -29.89 -26.30 -2.06
C LYS A 89 -28.42 -25.81 -2.02
N ALA A 90 -27.47 -26.69 -2.32
CA ALA A 90 -26.05 -26.34 -2.38
C ALA A 90 -25.75 -25.41 -3.57
N ALA A 91 -26.28 -25.70 -4.76
CA ALA A 91 -26.13 -24.83 -5.92
C ALA A 91 -26.80 -23.47 -5.70
N ALA A 92 -28.04 -23.47 -5.18
CA ALA A 92 -28.77 -22.24 -4.88
C ALA A 92 -28.08 -21.39 -3.81
N GLY A 93 -27.55 -22.01 -2.75
CA GLY A 93 -26.79 -21.33 -1.71
C GLY A 93 -25.49 -20.71 -2.24
N PHE A 94 -24.77 -21.44 -3.11
CA PHE A 94 -23.56 -20.94 -3.74
C PHE A 94 -23.85 -19.74 -4.66
N ALA A 95 -24.85 -19.84 -5.54
CA ALA A 95 -25.29 -18.75 -6.42
C ALA A 95 -25.66 -17.50 -5.62
N ARG A 96 -26.47 -17.67 -4.55
CA ARG A 96 -26.85 -16.59 -3.65
C ARG A 96 -25.65 -15.93 -2.97
N SER A 97 -24.66 -16.71 -2.56
CA SER A 97 -23.41 -16.17 -1.97
C SER A 97 -22.56 -15.41 -2.98
N CYS A 98 -22.79 -15.60 -4.29
CA CYS A 98 -22.16 -14.90 -5.39
C CYS A 98 -23.01 -13.73 -5.90
N GLY A 99 -24.25 -13.57 -5.41
CA GLY A 99 -25.16 -12.51 -5.82
C GLY A 99 -25.80 -12.72 -7.20
N VAL A 100 -25.78 -13.95 -7.72
CA VAL A 100 -26.28 -14.31 -9.06
C VAL A 100 -27.26 -15.48 -9.00
N ASP A 101 -27.95 -15.77 -10.09
CA ASP A 101 -28.79 -16.95 -10.20
C ASP A 101 -27.97 -18.19 -10.56
N VAL A 102 -28.51 -19.39 -10.28
CA VAL A 102 -27.82 -20.65 -10.61
C VAL A 102 -27.57 -20.77 -12.12
N ALA A 103 -28.43 -20.18 -12.94
CA ALA A 103 -28.28 -20.15 -14.39
C ALA A 103 -27.08 -19.33 -14.87
N ASP A 104 -26.59 -18.38 -14.07
CA ASP A 104 -25.45 -17.51 -14.40
C ASP A 104 -24.10 -18.14 -13.99
N LEU A 105 -24.13 -19.32 -13.36
CA LEU A 105 -22.92 -20.02 -12.94
C LEU A 105 -22.28 -20.77 -14.10
N ALA A 106 -20.99 -20.56 -14.27
CA ALA A 106 -20.17 -21.33 -15.21
C ALA A 106 -19.86 -22.72 -14.64
N ARG A 107 -19.29 -23.59 -15.48
CA ARG A 107 -18.69 -24.86 -15.06
C ARG A 107 -17.18 -24.78 -15.27
N SER A 108 -16.42 -25.27 -14.30
CA SER A 108 -14.96 -25.35 -14.36
C SER A 108 -14.51 -26.74 -13.90
N ASP A 109 -13.57 -27.33 -14.62
CA ASP A 109 -12.88 -28.51 -14.12
C ASP A 109 -11.90 -28.11 -13.02
N LYS A 110 -11.90 -28.83 -11.90
CA LYS A 110 -10.83 -28.78 -10.92
C LYS A 110 -10.48 -30.20 -10.51
N ASP A 111 -9.25 -30.61 -10.79
CA ASP A 111 -8.71 -31.93 -10.45
C ASP A 111 -9.57 -33.08 -11.02
N GLY A 112 -10.08 -32.94 -12.25
CA GLY A 112 -10.91 -33.93 -12.93
C GLY A 112 -12.35 -33.99 -12.42
N THR A 113 -12.77 -33.02 -11.60
CA THR A 113 -14.15 -32.87 -11.14
C THR A 113 -14.73 -31.58 -11.70
N GLU A 114 -15.78 -31.70 -12.52
CA GLU A 114 -16.56 -30.55 -12.98
C GLU A 114 -17.32 -29.92 -11.80
N LYS A 115 -17.08 -28.64 -11.53
CA LYS A 115 -17.71 -27.86 -10.46
C LYS A 115 -18.40 -26.63 -11.03
N LEU A 116 -19.43 -26.16 -10.34
CA LEU A 116 -19.95 -24.82 -10.60
C LEU A 116 -18.89 -23.78 -10.25
N ALA A 117 -18.83 -22.70 -11.01
CA ALA A 117 -17.87 -21.63 -10.86
C ALA A 117 -18.54 -20.27 -11.06
N TYR A 118 -18.05 -19.28 -10.33
CA TYR A 118 -18.38 -17.89 -10.53
C TYR A 118 -17.10 -17.07 -10.55
N THR A 119 -16.87 -16.36 -11.65
CA THR A 119 -15.73 -15.46 -11.78
C THR A 119 -16.21 -14.04 -11.51
N VAL A 120 -15.69 -13.43 -10.45
CA VAL A 120 -15.91 -12.02 -10.18
C VAL A 120 -14.70 -11.23 -10.65
N LEU A 121 -14.94 -10.15 -11.38
CA LEU A 121 -13.93 -9.16 -11.70
C LEU A 121 -13.82 -8.19 -10.52
N GLU A 122 -12.75 -8.31 -9.75
CA GLU A 122 -12.38 -7.34 -8.72
C GLU A 122 -11.60 -6.21 -9.41
N LYS A 123 -12.22 -5.02 -9.53
CA LYS A 123 -11.54 -3.86 -10.11
C LYS A 123 -10.35 -3.47 -9.25
N GLY A 124 -9.23 -3.18 -9.90
CA GLY A 124 -8.06 -2.63 -9.23
C GLY A 124 -8.36 -1.26 -8.62
N GLN A 125 -7.60 -0.90 -7.58
CA GLN A 125 -7.70 0.41 -6.95
C GLN A 125 -6.60 1.34 -7.44
N ALA A 126 -6.90 2.64 -7.47
CA ALA A 126 -5.90 3.67 -7.76
C ALA A 126 -4.83 3.68 -6.66
N THR A 127 -3.56 3.81 -7.04
CA THR A 127 -2.42 3.81 -6.12
C THR A 127 -2.53 4.90 -5.07
N THR A 128 -3.07 6.07 -5.43
CA THR A 128 -3.31 7.18 -4.49
C THR A 128 -4.26 6.82 -3.35
N ALA A 129 -5.22 5.93 -3.57
CA ALA A 129 -6.13 5.45 -2.53
C ALA A 129 -5.46 4.43 -1.59
N LEU A 130 -4.41 3.75 -2.06
CA LEU A 130 -3.71 2.69 -1.32
C LEU A 130 -2.52 3.21 -0.50
N ILE A 131 -1.89 4.30 -0.93
CA ILE A 131 -0.69 4.86 -0.29
C ILE A 131 -0.87 5.15 1.21
N PRO A 132 -1.98 5.73 1.71
CA PRO A 132 -2.13 6.03 3.13
C PRO A 132 -1.99 4.79 4.03
N ASP A 133 -2.47 3.63 3.55
CA ASP A 133 -2.43 2.37 4.29
C ASP A 133 -1.02 1.76 4.36
N LEU A 134 -0.06 2.25 3.56
CA LEU A 134 1.33 1.80 3.57
C LEU A 134 2.12 2.36 4.75
N LEU A 135 1.72 3.52 5.28
CA LEU A 135 2.56 4.34 6.15
C LEU A 135 2.72 3.73 7.55
N GLU A 136 1.60 3.38 8.20
CA GLU A 136 1.62 2.84 9.56
C GLU A 136 2.34 1.48 9.65
N PRO A 137 2.09 0.51 8.74
CA PRO A 137 2.84 -0.74 8.72
C PRO A 137 4.34 -0.53 8.42
N ALA A 138 4.68 0.45 7.55
CA ALA A 138 6.07 0.78 7.26
C ALA A 138 6.85 1.26 8.48
N LEU A 139 6.23 2.07 9.34
CA LEU A 139 6.87 2.63 10.53
C LEU A 139 6.83 1.71 11.73
N SER A 140 5.74 0.95 11.89
CA SER A 140 5.59 -0.02 12.98
C SER A 140 6.54 -1.22 12.85
N GLN A 141 7.03 -1.53 11.64
CA GLN A 141 7.98 -2.62 11.43
C GLN A 141 9.45 -2.20 11.46
N LEU A 142 9.75 -0.90 11.63
CA LEU A 142 11.13 -0.45 11.73
C LEU A 142 11.85 -1.10 12.92
N PRO A 143 13.13 -1.50 12.76
CA PRO A 143 13.95 -2.11 13.80
C PRO A 143 14.45 -1.04 14.78
N ILE A 144 13.51 -0.44 15.52
CA ILE A 144 13.74 0.63 16.48
C ILE A 144 14.23 0.01 17.79
N PRO A 145 15.45 0.34 18.28
CA PRO A 145 16.00 -0.22 19.51
C PRO A 145 15.14 0.05 20.76
N LYS A 146 14.51 1.23 20.80
CA LYS A 146 13.62 1.65 21.89
C LYS A 146 12.56 2.60 21.34
N ARG A 147 11.30 2.16 21.34
CA ARG A 147 10.15 3.03 21.03
C ARG A 147 9.87 3.95 22.21
N MET A 148 9.39 5.15 21.91
CA MET A 148 9.09 6.17 22.91
C MET A 148 7.71 6.77 22.63
N ARG A 149 7.04 7.16 23.72
CA ARG A 149 5.81 7.95 23.70
C ARG A 149 6.15 9.39 24.03
N TRP A 150 5.48 10.32 23.38
CA TRP A 150 5.78 11.75 23.50
C TRP A 150 4.54 12.53 23.91
N GLY A 151 4.67 13.36 24.96
CA GLY A 151 3.56 14.12 25.53
C GLY A 151 2.43 13.21 26.01
N SER A 152 1.19 13.59 25.70
CA SER A 152 -0.02 12.80 25.98
C SER A 152 -0.34 11.77 24.88
N SER A 153 0.47 11.69 23.82
CA SER A 153 0.19 10.81 22.69
C SER A 153 0.35 9.34 23.05
N ARG A 154 -0.52 8.51 22.45
CA ARG A 154 -0.38 7.05 22.48
C ARG A 154 0.54 6.52 21.39
N ASN A 155 0.91 7.35 20.41
CA ASN A 155 1.76 6.97 19.29
C ASN A 155 3.17 6.67 19.77
N GLU A 156 3.74 5.58 19.27
CA GLU A 156 5.06 5.08 19.65
C GLU A 156 6.02 5.10 18.47
N PHE A 157 7.03 5.96 18.56
CA PHE A 157 8.08 6.05 17.55
C PHE A 157 9.43 6.35 18.19
N VAL A 158 10.52 6.25 17.41
CA VAL A 158 11.88 6.50 17.92
C VAL A 158 12.06 7.95 18.40
N ARG A 159 11.38 8.88 17.73
CA ARG A 159 11.44 10.34 17.96
C ARG A 159 10.12 11.00 17.53
N PRO A 160 9.81 12.23 17.97
CA PRO A 160 8.67 12.97 17.43
C PRO A 160 8.80 13.16 15.92
N VAL A 161 7.66 13.06 15.22
CA VAL A 161 7.51 13.42 13.80
C VAL A 161 7.04 14.86 13.71
N HIS A 162 7.53 15.61 12.74
CA HIS A 162 7.21 17.03 12.55
C HIS A 162 6.54 17.33 11.22
N TRP A 163 6.90 16.62 10.16
CA TRP A 163 6.28 16.76 8.85
C TRP A 163 6.24 15.41 8.14
N LEU A 164 5.30 15.28 7.22
CA LEU A 164 5.12 14.15 6.34
C LEU A 164 4.97 14.69 4.92
N VAL A 165 5.73 14.16 3.97
CA VAL A 165 5.52 14.40 2.54
C VAL A 165 5.06 13.11 1.91
N VAL A 166 3.95 13.18 1.17
CA VAL A 166 3.49 12.10 0.31
C VAL A 166 3.11 12.71 -1.04
N LEU A 167 3.93 12.46 -2.05
CA LEU A 167 3.71 12.95 -3.42
C LEU A 167 3.69 11.78 -4.39
N PHE A 168 2.67 11.71 -5.24
CA PHE A 168 2.61 10.78 -6.36
C PHE A 168 2.64 11.56 -7.67
N GLY A 169 3.75 11.49 -8.39
CA GLY A 169 4.10 12.41 -9.46
C GLY A 169 4.18 13.84 -8.91
N ASN A 170 3.23 14.69 -9.30
CA ASN A 170 3.06 16.08 -8.86
C ASN A 170 1.81 16.29 -7.98
N GLU A 171 1.17 15.20 -7.56
CA GLU A 171 -0.06 15.21 -6.77
C GLU A 171 0.27 14.94 -5.31
N ALA A 172 -0.24 15.78 -4.40
CA ALA A 172 -0.18 15.52 -2.98
C ALA A 172 -1.25 14.52 -2.57
N VAL A 173 -0.83 13.42 -1.94
CA VAL A 173 -1.74 12.39 -1.45
C VAL A 173 -2.05 12.69 0.01
N ALA A 174 -3.33 12.85 0.32
CA ALA A 174 -3.79 13.06 1.70
C ALA A 174 -3.55 11.80 2.52
N ALA A 175 -2.70 11.91 3.54
CA ALA A 175 -2.38 10.83 4.46
C ALA A 175 -2.00 11.41 5.82
N SER A 176 -2.14 10.63 6.87
CA SER A 176 -1.74 11.03 8.22
C SER A 176 -1.04 9.88 8.90
N VAL A 177 0.09 10.16 9.56
CA VAL A 177 0.81 9.13 10.32
C VAL A 177 1.41 9.74 11.58
N LEU A 178 1.37 8.99 12.68
CA LEU A 178 1.90 9.43 13.98
C LEU A 178 1.35 10.79 14.46
N GLY A 179 0.16 11.19 13.98
CA GLY A 179 -0.50 12.45 14.34
C GLY A 179 -0.07 13.65 13.49
N VAL A 180 0.57 13.43 12.34
CA VAL A 180 1.01 14.45 11.40
C VAL A 180 0.38 14.19 10.04
N ASP A 181 -0.24 15.22 9.46
CA ASP A 181 -0.83 15.19 8.13
C ASP A 181 0.23 15.43 7.05
N SER A 182 0.02 14.84 5.87
CA SER A 182 0.90 15.02 4.73
C SER A 182 0.77 16.41 4.12
N GLY A 183 1.86 16.91 3.56
CA GLY A 183 1.90 18.15 2.80
C GLY A 183 2.87 18.07 1.62
N PRO A 184 2.82 19.04 0.69
CA PRO A 184 3.64 19.05 -0.52
C PRO A 184 5.02 19.69 -0.31
N ALA A 185 5.46 19.93 0.93
CA ALA A 185 6.69 20.64 1.22
C ALA A 185 7.60 19.84 2.15
N THR A 186 8.87 19.75 1.76
CA THR A 186 9.94 19.28 2.64
C THR A 186 10.49 20.43 3.48
N ARG A 187 11.55 20.20 4.25
CA ARG A 187 12.23 21.24 5.03
C ARG A 187 13.73 21.25 4.78
N GLY A 188 14.33 22.44 4.85
CA GLY A 188 15.78 22.61 4.78
C GLY A 188 16.50 22.28 6.10
N HIS A 189 17.77 22.65 6.17
CA HIS A 189 18.58 22.40 7.37
C HIS A 189 18.09 23.21 8.58
N ARG A 190 17.96 22.57 9.75
CA ARG A 190 17.37 23.17 10.97
C ARG A 190 17.97 24.50 11.44
N PHE A 191 19.20 24.81 11.08
CA PHE A 191 19.88 26.06 11.46
C PHE A 191 20.12 27.00 10.28
N HIS A 192 20.35 26.44 9.09
CA HIS A 192 20.77 27.24 7.94
C HIS A 192 19.58 27.61 7.05
N HIS A 193 18.51 26.82 7.08
CA HIS A 193 17.29 27.03 6.31
C HIS A 193 16.10 26.30 6.94
N ASN A 194 15.64 26.76 8.11
CA ASN A 194 14.53 26.14 8.84
C ASN A 194 13.16 26.63 8.34
N SER A 195 12.89 26.41 7.06
CA SER A 195 11.61 26.75 6.44
C SER A 195 11.16 25.65 5.49
N ASP A 196 9.88 25.70 5.15
CA ASP A 196 9.29 24.78 4.18
C ASP A 196 9.86 25.04 2.78
N ILE A 197 10.14 23.97 2.06
CA ILE A 197 10.62 23.96 0.68
C ILE A 197 9.58 23.20 -0.14
N PRO A 198 8.76 23.89 -0.95
CA PRO A 198 7.74 23.25 -1.77
C PRO A 198 8.37 22.30 -2.80
N LEU A 199 7.76 21.12 -2.95
CA LEU A 199 8.14 20.13 -3.95
C LEU A 199 7.10 20.12 -5.06
N GLY A 200 7.53 20.42 -6.30
CA GLY A 200 6.65 20.40 -7.47
C GLY A 200 6.38 19.00 -8.02
N LYS A 201 7.27 18.03 -7.75
CA LYS A 201 7.12 16.62 -8.12
C LYS A 201 8.02 15.72 -7.27
N ALA A 202 7.62 14.47 -7.07
CA ALA A 202 8.35 13.45 -6.33
C ALA A 202 9.78 13.27 -6.84
N GLY A 203 9.96 13.10 -8.15
CA GLY A 203 11.27 12.87 -8.76
C GLY A 203 12.27 14.04 -8.71
N ALA A 204 11.87 15.22 -8.22
CA ALA A 204 12.76 16.37 -8.00
C ALA A 204 13.36 16.40 -6.58
N TYR A 205 12.98 15.47 -5.72
CA TYR A 205 13.26 15.51 -4.28
C TYR A 205 14.73 15.76 -3.93
N GLU A 206 15.66 14.96 -4.46
CA GLU A 206 17.09 15.09 -4.14
C GLU A 206 17.68 16.42 -4.59
N ALA A 207 17.27 16.92 -5.77
CA ALA A 207 17.79 18.16 -6.33
C ALA A 207 17.34 19.43 -5.58
N VAL A 208 16.33 19.31 -4.71
CA VAL A 208 15.74 20.41 -3.94
C VAL A 208 16.34 20.52 -2.52
N LEU A 209 17.05 19.48 -2.06
CA LEU A 209 17.67 19.41 -0.73
C LEU A 209 19.14 19.86 -0.73
#